data_AF-A0A660S5C6-F1
#
_entry.id   AF-A0A660S5C6-F1
#
_cell.length_a   1.000
_cell.length_b   1.000
_cell.length_c   1.000
_cell.angle_alpha   90.00
_cell.angle_beta   90.00
_cell.angle_gamma   90.00
#
_symmetry.space_group_name_H-M   'P 1'
#
loop_
_entity.id
_entity.type
_entity.pdbx_description
1 polymer ?
#
loop_
_entity_poly.entity_id
_entity_poly.type
_entity_poly.pdbx_seq_one_letter_code
_entity_poly.pdbx_strand_id
1 'polypeptide(L)' 'METEPLDSDFTLESFLKRLKNKSKTIKTLLMDQKFIAGIGNLYADEILFQARILPYRKAKD' A
#
# COMPACT_ATOMS: atom_id res chain seq x y z
N MET A 1 -9.47 3.74 -12.61
CA MET A 1 -8.72 4.91 -12.14
C MET A 1 -7.71 4.42 -11.13
N GLU A 2 -6.45 4.83 -11.32
CA GLU A 2 -5.40 4.60 -10.34
C GLU A 2 -5.74 5.42 -9.09
N THR A 3 -5.47 4.88 -7.91
CA THR A 3 -5.74 5.58 -6.65
C THR A 3 -4.53 6.40 -6.30
N GLU A 4 -4.65 7.73 -6.29
CA GLU A 4 -3.58 8.61 -5.83
C GLU A 4 -3.63 8.74 -4.29
N PRO A 5 -2.50 8.61 -3.59
CA PRO A 5 -2.47 8.71 -2.12
C PRO A 5 -2.97 10.05 -1.55
N LEU A 6 -2.99 11.10 -2.39
CA LEU A 6 -3.34 12.46 -2.00
C LEU A 6 -4.79 12.83 -2.37
N ASP A 7 -5.51 11.93 -3.05
CA ASP A 7 -6.92 12.14 -3.36
C ASP A 7 -7.78 12.08 -2.10
N SER A 8 -8.84 12.88 -2.07
CA SER A 8 -9.83 12.87 -0.97
C SER A 8 -10.46 11.50 -0.73
N ASP A 9 -10.51 10.67 -1.77
CA ASP A 9 -11.13 9.34 -1.74
C ASP A 9 -10.16 8.27 -1.22
N PHE A 10 -8.88 8.62 -1.03
CA PHE A 10 -7.89 7.78 -0.36
C PHE A 10 -8.08 7.85 1.16
N THR A 11 -9.07 7.11 1.64
CA THR A 11 -9.38 6.97 3.06
C THR A 11 -8.86 5.65 3.61
N LEU A 12 -8.73 5.55 4.94
CA LEU A 12 -8.40 4.27 5.59
C LEU A 12 -9.41 3.18 5.20
N GLU A 13 -10.70 3.51 5.12
CA GLU A 13 -11.74 2.55 4.75
C GLU A 13 -11.57 2.05 3.31
N SER A 14 -11.32 2.95 2.35
CA SER A 14 -11.11 2.56 0.96
C SER A 14 -9.82 1.74 0.81
N PHE A 15 -8.76 2.10 1.53
CA PHE A 15 -7.52 1.34 1.58
C PHE A 15 -7.70 -0.08 2.13
N LEU A 16 -8.37 -0.24 3.28
CA LEU A 16 -8.64 -1.55 3.88
C LEU A 16 -9.53 -2.43 2.99
N LYS A 17 -10.54 -1.85 2.34
CA LYS A 17 -11.38 -2.57 1.36
C LYS A 17 -10.56 -3.11 0.20
N ARG A 18 -9.57 -2.33 -0.28
CA ARG A 18 -8.70 -2.71 -1.40
C ARG A 18 -7.61 -3.71 -0.99
N LEU A 19 -7.17 -3.67 0.27
CA LEU A 19 -6.25 -4.67 0.86
C LEU A 19 -6.90 -6.04 1.01
N LYS A 20 -8.21 -6.08 1.22
CA LYS A 20 -8.97 -7.34 1.35
C LYS A 20 -8.69 -8.25 0.16
N ASN A 21 -8.41 -9.52 0.44
CA ASN A 21 -8.10 -10.57 -0.53
C ASN A 21 -6.76 -10.44 -1.29
N LYS A 22 -5.85 -9.54 -0.89
CA LYS A 22 -4.51 -9.48 -1.49
C LYS A 22 -3.58 -10.53 -0.85
N SER A 23 -3.01 -11.39 -1.69
CA SER A 23 -2.03 -12.42 -1.28
C SER A 23 -0.58 -11.92 -1.34
N LYS A 24 -0.34 -10.77 -1.98
CA LYS A 24 0.98 -10.13 -2.07
C LYS A 24 1.46 -9.63 -0.71
N THR A 25 2.77 -9.42 -0.58
CA THR A 25 3.33 -8.71 0.57
C THR A 25 2.95 -7.23 0.53
N ILE A 26 2.98 -6.58 1.69
CA ILE A 26 2.64 -5.16 1.78
C ILE A 26 3.58 -4.28 0.97
N LYS A 27 4.89 -4.57 0.93
CA LYS A 27 5.86 -3.81 0.12
C LYS A 27 5.57 -3.92 -1.37
N THR A 28 5.36 -5.14 -1.87
CA THR A 28 5.03 -5.36 -3.28
C THR A 28 3.72 -4.67 -3.67
N LEU A 29 2.76 -4.60 -2.75
CA LEU A 29 1.49 -3.94 -3.00
C LEU A 29 1.59 -2.41 -3.00
N LEU A 30 2.37 -1.82 -2.09
CA LEU A 30 2.64 -0.39 -2.08
C LEU A 30 3.39 0.08 -3.34
N MET A 31 4.22 -0.76 -3.94
CA MET A 31 4.94 -0.44 -5.18
C MET A 31 4.10 -0.68 -6.46
N ASP A 32 2.94 -1.33 -6.34
CA ASP A 32 2.08 -1.66 -7.48
C ASP A 32 1.31 -0.42 -7.93
N GLN A 33 1.71 0.18 -9.07
CA GLN A 33 1.12 1.43 -9.57
C GLN A 33 -0.39 1.31 -9.87
N LYS A 34 -0.91 0.09 -10.10
CA LYS A 34 -2.36 -0.13 -10.26
C LYS A 34 -3.09 -0.13 -8.91
N PHE A 35 -2.36 -0.33 -7.81
CA PHE A 35 -2.87 -0.30 -6.46
C PHE A 35 -2.65 1.07 -5.80
N ILE A 36 -1.49 1.69 -5.96
CA ILE A 36 -1.30 3.05 -5.47
C ILE A 36 -0.24 3.73 -6.33
N ALA A 37 -0.61 4.83 -6.95
CA ALA A 37 0.30 5.57 -7.81
C ALA A 37 1.30 6.37 -6.97
N GLY A 38 2.51 6.57 -7.49
CA GLY A 38 3.49 7.49 -6.90
C GLY A 38 4.34 6.93 -5.76
N ILE A 39 4.07 5.70 -5.28
CA ILE A 39 4.93 5.04 -4.29
C ILE A 39 5.95 4.14 -5.00
N GLY A 40 7.21 4.58 -4.97
CA GLY A 40 8.38 3.82 -5.44
C GLY A 40 9.06 3.01 -4.34
N ASN A 41 10.14 2.30 -4.68
CA ASN A 41 10.87 1.44 -3.73
C ASN A 41 11.34 2.19 -2.47
N LEU A 42 11.92 3.39 -2.63
CA LEU A 42 12.43 4.19 -1.52
C LEU A 42 11.31 4.57 -0.55
N TYR A 43 10.23 5.16 -1.05
CA TYR A 43 9.08 5.54 -0.23
C TYR A 43 8.38 4.33 0.40
N ALA A 44 8.28 3.20 -0.30
CA ALA A 44 7.72 1.99 0.28
C ALA A 44 8.53 1.53 1.50
N ASP A 45 9.86 1.59 1.43
CA ASP A 45 10.73 1.26 2.56
C ASP A 45 10.58 2.24 3.72
N GLU A 46 10.54 3.55 3.44
CA GLU A 46 10.33 4.59 4.46
C GLU A 46 8.96 4.45 5.16
N ILE A 47 7.88 4.26 4.39
CA ILE A 47 6.52 4.07 4.92
C ILE A 47 6.49 2.86 5.85
N LEU A 48 7.06 1.73 5.43
CA LEU A 48 7.06 0.50 6.21
C LEU A 48 7.94 0.60 7.45
N PHE A 49 9.07 1.29 7.36
CA PHE A 49 9.92 1.59 8.50
C PHE A 49 9.19 2.45 9.54
N GLN A 50 8.55 3.55 9.11
CA GLN A 50 7.78 4.43 9.98
C GLN A 50 6.58 3.70 10.62
N ALA A 51 5.89 2.85 9.85
CA ALA A 51 4.78 2.04 10.33
C ALA A 51 5.21 0.83 11.19
N ARG A 52 6.51 0.53 11.27
CA ARG A 52 7.07 -0.67 11.93
C ARG A 52 6.47 -1.98 11.37
N ILE A 53 6.24 -2.04 10.07
CA ILE A 53 5.70 -3.20 9.38
C ILE A 53 6.82 -3.88 8.57
N LEU A 54 6.96 -5.19 8.76
CA LEU A 54 7.91 -5.99 7.99
C LEU A 54 7.52 -6.01 6.50
N PRO A 55 8.44 -5.73 5.56
CA PRO A 55 8.13 -5.66 4.12
C PRO A 55 7.50 -6.92 3.53
N TYR A 56 7.83 -8.07 4.11
CA TYR A 56 7.36 -9.39 3.71
C TYR A 56 6.07 -9.85 4.41
N ARG A 57 5.50 -9.02 5.30
CA ARG A 57 4.17 -9.28 5.88
C ARG A 57 3.15 -9.33 4.74
N LYS A 58 2.23 -10.30 4.76
CA LYS A 58 1.17 -10.35 3.75
C LYS A 58 0.24 -9.17 3.96
N ALA A 59 -0.23 -8.57 2.87
CA ALA A 59 -1.09 -7.39 2.93
C ALA A 59 -2.45 -7.64 3.62
N LYS A 60 -2.83 -8.91 3.79
CA LYS A 60 -4.10 -9.34 4.40
C LYS A 60 -3.98 -9.72 5.88
N ASP A 61 -2.77 -9.75 6.43
CA ASP A 61 -2.50 -10.14 7.82
C ASP A 61 -2.59 -8.92 8.74
#